data_AF-A0A4R4TC60-F1
#
_entry.id   AF-A0A4R4TC60-F1
#
_cell.length_a   1.000
_cell.length_b   1.000
_cell.length_c   1.000
_cell.angle_alpha   90.00
_cell.angle_beta   90.00
_cell.angle_gamma   90.00
#
_symmetry.space_group_name_H-M   'P 1'
#
loop_
_entity.id
_entity.type
_entity.pdbx_description
1 polymer ?
#
loop_
_entity_poly.entity_id
_entity_poly.type
_entity_poly.pdbx_seq_one_letter_code
_entity_poly.pdbx_strand_id
1 'polypeptide(L)'
;MPEVFINYRTGDGKDAAYAIYDELARRFGESNVFLAARSIEPGENYINALDKGVRRSNVLLALIGERWLDTPDRRQPGARALDDENDWVRREIEEAFDHGVAVAPILLGRTVGQLDPDRLPGSLVALAERQYLRYTPRTARQDLAAIGDWLARQVPALATADRGPEPGAVDPDKQERSDGSTEPGSEKSTRQTGGIGTIGSIGTAGTILGHTSGPLHTGSGNLIEGDQIQGDRVTGPQAKGDGNIVGGREHGGIQQNFGTRLRRPETGQ
;
A
#
# COMPACT_ATOMS: atom_id res chain seq x y z
N MET A 1 4.33 -26.17 -14.22
CA MET A 1 5.72 -25.94 -13.77
C MET A 1 5.76 -24.52 -13.26
N PRO A 2 6.60 -24.19 -12.27
CA PRO A 2 6.55 -22.86 -11.68
C PRO A 2 6.93 -21.81 -12.72
N GLU A 3 6.06 -20.81 -12.86
CA GLU A 3 6.25 -19.66 -13.74
C GLU A 3 7.00 -18.54 -13.00
N VAL A 4 6.89 -18.52 -11.67
CA VAL A 4 7.47 -17.51 -10.77
C VAL A 4 8.39 -18.18 -9.76
N PHE A 5 9.61 -17.67 -9.65
CA PHE A 5 10.56 -18.05 -8.62
C PHE A 5 10.70 -16.93 -7.58
N ILE A 6 10.58 -17.24 -6.29
CA ILE A 6 10.76 -16.27 -5.20
C ILE A 6 12.13 -16.48 -4.56
N ASN A 7 13.03 -15.55 -4.82
CA ASN A 7 14.36 -15.47 -4.23
C ASN A 7 14.32 -14.53 -3.01
N TYR A 8 14.82 -14.99 -1.87
CA TYR A 8 14.89 -14.17 -0.66
C TYR A 8 16.07 -14.60 0.21
N ARG A 9 16.56 -13.68 1.04
CA ARG A 9 17.64 -13.99 1.98
C ARG A 9 17.08 -14.51 3.30
N THR A 10 17.65 -15.62 3.78
CA THR A 10 17.29 -16.13 5.11
C THR A 10 17.72 -15.13 6.19
N GLY A 11 16.75 -14.69 7.00
CA GLY A 11 16.96 -13.66 8.01
C GLY A 11 16.71 -12.24 7.50
N ASP A 12 16.28 -12.05 6.25
CA ASP A 12 15.84 -10.75 5.74
C ASP A 12 14.69 -10.91 4.74
N GLY A 13 13.46 -10.66 5.21
CA GLY A 13 12.26 -10.74 4.36
C GLY A 13 11.53 -12.08 4.33
N LYS A 14 11.80 -13.01 5.26
CA LYS A 14 11.13 -14.33 5.32
C LYS A 14 9.61 -14.23 5.40
N ASP A 15 9.08 -13.37 6.26
CA ASP A 15 7.63 -13.21 6.43
C ASP A 15 6.98 -12.61 5.17
N ALA A 16 7.69 -11.68 4.50
CA ALA A 16 7.26 -11.15 3.21
C ALA A 16 7.27 -12.24 2.12
N ALA A 17 8.30 -13.09 2.09
CA ALA A 17 8.39 -14.21 1.15
C ALA A 17 7.20 -15.16 1.27
N TYR A 18 6.80 -15.49 2.50
CA TYR A 18 5.62 -16.32 2.74
C TYR A 18 4.32 -15.61 2.38
N ALA A 19 4.14 -14.34 2.77
CA ALA A 19 2.93 -13.60 2.41
C ALA A 19 2.76 -13.45 0.88
N ILE A 20 3.87 -13.20 0.16
CA ILE A 20 3.88 -13.14 -1.30
C ILE A 20 3.59 -14.53 -1.88
N TYR A 21 4.25 -15.58 -1.39
CA TYR A 21 4.01 -16.94 -1.87
C TYR A 21 2.55 -17.35 -1.68
N ASP A 22 1.98 -17.17 -0.50
CA ASP A 22 0.62 -17.61 -0.17
C ASP A 22 -0.40 -16.92 -1.09
N GLU A 23 -0.27 -15.61 -1.31
CA GLU A 23 -1.17 -14.87 -2.20
C GLU A 23 -0.99 -15.25 -3.67
N LEU A 24 0.24 -15.41 -4.15
CA LEU A 24 0.49 -15.81 -5.53
C LEU A 24 0.05 -17.26 -5.79
N ALA A 25 0.27 -18.17 -4.85
CA ALA A 25 -0.15 -19.57 -4.93
C ALA A 25 -1.69 -19.69 -4.88
N ARG A 26 -2.36 -18.88 -4.06
CA ARG A 26 -3.83 -18.80 -4.05
C ARG A 26 -4.36 -18.30 -5.40
N ARG A 27 -3.76 -17.23 -5.92
CA ARG A 27 -4.18 -16.53 -7.14
C ARG A 27 -3.92 -17.33 -8.42
N PHE A 28 -2.73 -17.92 -8.56
CA PHE A 28 -2.28 -18.59 -9.78
C PHE A 28 -2.17 -20.11 -9.64
N GLY A 29 -2.26 -20.66 -8.43
CA GLY A 29 -2.03 -22.07 -8.14
C GLY A 29 -0.60 -22.35 -7.66
N GLU A 30 -0.46 -23.25 -6.68
CA GLU A 30 0.83 -23.65 -6.10
C GLU A 30 1.84 -24.17 -7.14
N SER A 31 1.36 -24.83 -8.21
CA SER A 31 2.22 -25.35 -9.27
C SER A 31 2.92 -24.27 -10.10
N ASN A 32 2.49 -23.02 -9.99
CA ASN A 32 2.99 -21.87 -10.76
C ASN A 32 3.95 -20.98 -9.96
N VAL A 33 4.13 -21.23 -8.66
CA VAL A 33 4.97 -20.41 -7.78
C VAL A 33 5.95 -21.31 -7.05
N PHE A 34 7.24 -20.98 -7.13
CA PHE A 34 8.29 -21.72 -6.46
C PHE A 34 8.92 -20.86 -5.36
N LEU A 35 8.91 -21.40 -4.15
CA LEU A 35 9.64 -20.85 -3.00
C LEU A 35 10.41 -22.00 -2.37
N ALA A 36 11.73 -21.96 -2.41
CA ALA A 36 12.59 -23.08 -2.02
C ALA A 36 12.25 -23.71 -0.65
N ALA A 37 11.96 -22.89 0.36
CA ALA A 37 11.59 -23.35 1.70
C ALA A 37 10.21 -24.05 1.81
N ARG A 38 9.38 -23.98 0.77
CA ARG A 38 8.05 -24.60 0.69
C ARG A 38 7.96 -25.65 -0.42
N SER A 39 8.72 -25.49 -1.50
CA SER A 39 8.58 -26.24 -2.74
C SER A 39 9.59 -27.39 -2.91
N ILE A 40 10.58 -27.51 -2.01
CA ILE A 40 11.57 -28.61 -2.04
C ILE A 40 11.23 -29.59 -0.91
N GLU A 41 10.98 -30.84 -1.29
CA GLU A 41 10.63 -31.90 -0.34
C GLU A 41 11.85 -32.32 0.52
N PRO A 42 11.65 -32.65 1.81
CA PRO A 42 12.73 -33.18 2.64
C PRO A 42 13.42 -34.40 2.00
N GLY A 43 14.73 -34.32 1.81
CA GLY A 43 15.53 -35.38 1.20
C GLY A 43 15.83 -35.18 -0.29
N GLU A 44 15.22 -34.19 -0.95
CA GLU A 44 15.62 -33.80 -2.30
C GLU A 44 16.96 -33.06 -2.30
N ASN A 45 17.70 -33.18 -3.41
CA ASN A 45 18.91 -32.40 -3.60
C ASN A 45 18.52 -30.94 -3.89
N TYR A 46 18.61 -30.11 -2.85
CA TYR A 46 18.31 -28.69 -2.86
C TYR A 46 19.01 -27.94 -4.01
N ILE A 47 20.28 -28.24 -4.28
CA ILE A 47 21.07 -27.60 -5.36
C ILE A 47 20.39 -27.82 -6.71
N ASN A 48 20.09 -29.07 -7.03
CA ASN A 48 19.49 -29.43 -8.32
C ASN A 48 18.06 -28.92 -8.46
N ALA A 49 17.32 -28.84 -7.36
CA ALA A 49 15.94 -28.35 -7.36
C ALA A 49 15.89 -26.85 -7.61
N LEU A 50 16.79 -26.07 -6.99
CA LEU A 50 16.92 -24.63 -7.21
C LEU A 50 17.30 -24.29 -8.65
N ASP A 51 18.36 -24.90 -9.18
CA ASP A 51 18.82 -24.65 -10.55
C ASP A 51 17.70 -24.95 -11.56
N LYS A 52 16.98 -26.06 -11.37
CA LYS A 52 15.83 -26.39 -12.22
C LYS A 52 14.67 -25.42 -12.05
N GLY A 53 14.42 -24.94 -10.83
CA GLY A 53 13.37 -23.97 -10.52
C GLY A 53 13.60 -22.65 -11.23
N VAL A 54 14.79 -22.07 -11.08
CA VAL A 54 15.16 -20.80 -11.71
C VAL A 54 15.10 -20.89 -13.23
N ARG A 55 15.78 -21.87 -13.83
CA ARG A 55 15.87 -22.02 -15.30
C ARG A 55 14.53 -22.25 -16.00
N ARG A 56 13.52 -22.71 -15.28
CA ARG A 56 12.19 -23.04 -15.82
C ARG A 56 11.14 -21.96 -15.52
N SER A 57 11.48 -20.98 -14.70
CA SER A 57 10.59 -19.87 -14.38
C SER A 57 10.71 -18.77 -15.43
N ASN A 58 9.63 -18.05 -15.66
CA ASN A 58 9.60 -16.90 -16.56
C ASN A 58 10.00 -15.62 -15.82
N VAL A 59 9.72 -15.56 -14.51
CA VAL A 59 10.02 -14.42 -13.66
C VAL A 59 10.69 -14.87 -12.36
N LEU A 60 11.74 -14.17 -11.94
CA LEU A 60 12.32 -14.25 -10.61
C LEU A 60 12.01 -12.97 -9.82
N LEU A 61 11.37 -13.12 -8.66
CA LEU A 61 11.16 -12.04 -7.70
C LEU A 61 12.33 -12.04 -6.70
N ALA A 62 13.17 -11.01 -6.73
CA ALA A 62 14.26 -10.83 -5.79
C ALA A 62 13.79 -9.97 -4.61
N LEU A 63 13.52 -10.58 -3.46
CA LEU A 63 13.06 -9.88 -2.26
C LEU A 63 14.25 -9.24 -1.53
N ILE A 64 14.25 -7.92 -1.47
CA ILE A 64 15.36 -7.11 -0.95
C ILE A 64 14.89 -6.39 0.31
N GLY A 65 15.33 -6.87 1.46
CA GLY A 65 15.14 -6.22 2.76
C GLY A 65 16.31 -5.33 3.15
N GLU A 66 16.25 -4.81 4.37
CA GLU A 66 17.21 -3.83 4.90
C GLU A 66 18.63 -4.39 5.04
N ARG A 67 18.75 -5.71 5.27
CA ARG A 67 20.05 -6.37 5.49
C ARG A 67 20.55 -7.08 4.24
N TRP A 68 19.82 -7.06 3.14
CA TRP A 68 20.06 -7.91 1.98
C TRP A 68 21.47 -7.71 1.41
N LEU A 69 21.87 -6.45 1.28
CA LEU A 69 23.16 -6.02 0.71
C LEU A 69 24.34 -6.26 1.67
N ASP A 70 24.12 -5.98 2.96
CA ASP A 70 25.17 -5.94 4.00
C ASP A 70 25.12 -7.15 4.94
N THR A 71 24.42 -8.22 4.54
CA THR A 71 24.42 -9.46 5.33
C THR A 71 25.84 -9.98 5.43
N PRO A 72 26.36 -10.25 6.64
CA PRO A 72 27.72 -10.75 6.80
C PRO A 72 27.85 -12.17 6.23
N ASP A 73 28.97 -12.45 5.58
CA ASP A 73 29.32 -13.82 5.21
C ASP A 73 29.63 -14.63 6.48
N ARG A 74 29.05 -15.83 6.54
CA ARG A 74 29.28 -16.78 7.63
C ARG A 74 30.65 -17.46 7.52
N ARG A 75 31.22 -17.52 6.32
CA ARG A 75 32.48 -18.23 6.02
C ARG A 75 33.68 -17.31 6.13
N GLN A 76 33.51 -16.03 5.78
CA GLN A 76 34.57 -15.03 5.83
C GLN A 76 34.19 -13.84 6.72
N PRO A 77 34.79 -13.70 7.92
CA PRO A 77 34.57 -12.55 8.79
C PRO A 77 34.92 -11.23 8.08
N GLY A 78 34.02 -10.26 8.17
CA GLY A 78 34.21 -8.92 7.59
C GLY A 78 33.86 -8.79 6.09
N ALA A 79 33.52 -9.89 5.41
CA ALA A 79 32.98 -9.87 4.06
C ALA A 79 31.44 -9.88 4.06
N ARG A 80 30.82 -9.41 2.97
CA ARG A 80 29.37 -9.52 2.77
C ARG A 80 29.07 -10.86 2.10
N ALA A 81 27.98 -11.51 2.49
CA ALA A 81 27.53 -12.76 1.88
C ALA A 81 27.34 -12.61 0.37
N LEU A 82 26.86 -11.46 -0.10
CA LEU A 82 26.66 -11.20 -1.52
C LEU A 82 27.98 -11.17 -2.32
N ASP A 83 29.12 -10.89 -1.69
CA ASP A 83 30.43 -10.89 -2.35
C ASP A 83 30.98 -12.33 -2.55
N ASP A 84 30.47 -13.33 -1.81
CA ASP A 84 30.81 -14.75 -2.02
C ASP A 84 30.10 -15.30 -3.25
N GLU A 85 30.86 -15.84 -4.22
CA GLU A 85 30.33 -16.49 -5.43
C GLU A 85 29.47 -17.73 -5.11
N ASN A 86 29.65 -18.31 -3.93
CA ASN A 86 28.89 -19.46 -3.46
C ASN A 86 27.66 -19.06 -2.62
N ASP A 87 27.31 -17.79 -2.56
CA ASP A 87 26.08 -17.35 -1.93
C ASP A 87 24.86 -17.71 -2.79
N TRP A 88 23.88 -18.37 -2.17
CA TRP A 88 22.70 -18.88 -2.87
C TRP A 88 21.86 -17.80 -3.52
N VAL A 89 21.68 -16.66 -2.85
CA VAL A 89 20.86 -15.57 -3.37
C VAL A 89 21.52 -14.98 -4.62
N ARG A 90 22.84 -14.74 -4.55
CA ARG A 90 23.63 -14.29 -5.70
C ARG A 90 23.51 -15.27 -6.86
N ARG A 91 23.79 -16.56 -6.61
CA ARG A 91 23.77 -17.60 -7.64
C ARG A 91 22.42 -17.73 -8.33
N GLU A 92 21.31 -17.69 -7.58
CA GLU A 92 19.97 -17.77 -8.17
C GLU A 92 19.66 -16.56 -9.09
N ILE A 93 20.13 -15.37 -8.73
CA ILE A 93 19.94 -14.16 -9.55
C ILE A 93 20.84 -14.18 -10.79
N GLU A 94 22.10 -14.59 -10.64
CA GLU A 94 23.03 -14.79 -11.76
C GLU A 94 22.47 -15.81 -12.76
N GLU A 95 22.03 -16.96 -12.25
CA GLU A 95 21.44 -18.03 -13.05
C GLU A 95 20.19 -17.56 -13.81
N ALA A 96 19.36 -16.71 -13.18
CA ALA A 96 18.20 -16.10 -13.82
C ALA A 96 18.61 -15.18 -14.98
N PHE A 97 19.63 -14.33 -14.78
CA PHE A 97 20.14 -13.47 -15.85
C PHE A 97 20.72 -14.28 -17.00
N ASP A 98 21.51 -15.32 -16.72
CA ASP A 98 22.14 -16.17 -17.73
C ASP A 98 21.12 -16.92 -18.61
N HIS A 99 19.93 -17.18 -18.08
CA HIS A 99 18.85 -17.90 -18.79
C HIS A 99 17.77 -16.97 -19.36
N GLY A 100 17.95 -15.65 -19.27
CA GLY A 100 16.98 -14.68 -19.78
C GLY A 100 15.67 -14.65 -18.98
N VAL A 101 15.69 -15.12 -17.73
CA VAL A 101 14.56 -15.00 -16.81
C VAL A 101 14.39 -13.54 -16.43
N ALA A 102 13.15 -13.04 -16.42
CA ALA A 102 12.88 -11.67 -16.03
C ALA A 102 13.08 -11.50 -14.51
N VAL A 103 14.08 -10.74 -14.10
CA VAL A 103 14.33 -10.47 -12.68
C VAL A 103 13.64 -9.16 -12.25
N ALA A 104 12.78 -9.25 -11.25
CA ALA A 104 12.07 -8.12 -10.65
C ALA A 104 12.47 -7.93 -9.18
N PRO A 105 13.15 -6.83 -8.84
CA PRO A 105 13.41 -6.45 -7.46
C PRO A 105 12.10 -6.12 -6.73
N ILE A 106 11.91 -6.68 -5.53
CA ILE A 106 10.82 -6.33 -4.62
C ILE A 106 11.43 -5.74 -3.35
N LEU A 107 11.30 -4.42 -3.17
CA LEU A 107 11.82 -3.73 -2.00
C LEU A 107 10.88 -3.93 -0.82
N LEU A 108 11.41 -4.42 0.29
CA LEU A 108 10.63 -4.72 1.49
C LEU A 108 10.62 -3.53 2.45
N GLY A 109 9.43 -3.15 2.91
CA GLY A 109 9.26 -1.99 3.77
C GLY A 109 9.41 -0.66 3.04
N ARG A 110 9.66 0.42 3.79
CA ARG A 110 9.74 1.79 3.25
C ARG A 110 11.15 2.40 3.27
N THR A 111 12.02 1.80 4.06
CA THR A 111 13.41 2.22 4.32
C THR A 111 14.35 1.77 3.20
N VAL A 112 14.08 0.61 2.60
CA VAL A 112 14.85 0.09 1.47
C VAL A 112 14.60 0.97 0.24
N GLY A 113 15.67 1.60 -0.22
CA GLY A 113 15.72 2.42 -1.42
C GLY A 113 16.13 1.63 -2.67
N GLN A 114 16.36 2.34 -3.77
CA GLN A 114 16.94 1.75 -4.97
C GLN A 114 18.31 1.16 -4.65
N LEU A 115 18.63 0.00 -5.26
CA LEU A 115 19.94 -0.61 -5.12
C LEU A 115 21.01 0.30 -5.75
N ASP A 116 22.13 0.45 -5.03
CA ASP A 116 23.30 1.18 -5.50
C ASP A 116 24.19 0.23 -6.34
N PRO A 117 24.36 0.46 -7.65
CA PRO A 117 25.18 -0.37 -8.52
C PRO A 117 26.62 -0.56 -8.00
N ASP A 118 27.21 0.48 -7.41
CA ASP A 118 28.61 0.46 -6.96
C ASP A 118 28.81 -0.42 -5.72
N ARG A 119 27.72 -0.78 -5.05
CA ARG A 119 27.74 -1.67 -3.87
C ARG A 119 27.43 -3.11 -4.24
N LEU A 120 27.12 -3.43 -5.49
CA LEU A 120 26.81 -4.78 -5.95
C LEU A 120 28.05 -5.45 -6.57
N PRO A 121 28.17 -6.79 -6.47
CA PRO A 121 29.07 -7.54 -7.32
C PRO A 121 28.78 -7.26 -8.80
N GLY A 122 29.80 -7.28 -9.65
CA GLY A 122 29.68 -6.92 -11.07
C GLY A 122 28.59 -7.69 -11.82
N SER A 123 28.38 -8.96 -11.47
CA SER A 123 27.34 -9.82 -12.03
C SER A 123 25.90 -9.43 -11.64
N LEU A 124 25.73 -8.69 -10.54
CA LEU A 124 24.43 -8.26 -10.04
C LEU A 124 24.10 -6.80 -10.34
N VAL A 125 25.02 -6.04 -10.94
CA VAL A 125 24.80 -4.62 -11.29
C VAL A 125 23.50 -4.43 -12.11
N ALA A 126 23.22 -5.36 -13.03
CA ALA A 126 22.00 -5.34 -13.84
C ALA A 126 20.70 -5.40 -13.02
N LEU A 127 20.74 -5.83 -11.75
CA LEU A 127 19.60 -5.82 -10.84
C LEU A 127 19.21 -4.40 -10.41
N ALA A 128 20.19 -3.51 -10.22
CA ALA A 128 19.96 -2.12 -9.83
C ALA A 128 19.34 -1.28 -10.96
N GLU A 129 19.46 -1.75 -12.20
CA GLU A 129 18.88 -1.14 -13.40
C GLU A 129 17.42 -1.58 -13.67
N ARG A 130 16.90 -2.56 -12.90
CA ARG A 130 15.52 -3.04 -13.06
C ARG A 130 14.53 -2.16 -12.32
N GLN A 131 13.35 -2.00 -12.93
CA GLN A 131 12.19 -1.44 -12.23
C GLN A 131 11.81 -2.34 -11.07
N TYR A 132 11.59 -1.74 -9.91
CA TYR A 132 11.23 -2.46 -8.69
C TYR A 132 9.75 -2.31 -8.37
N LEU A 133 9.22 -3.29 -7.63
CA LEU A 133 7.96 -3.17 -6.91
C LEU A 133 8.25 -3.07 -5.42
N ARG A 134 7.25 -2.68 -4.62
CA ARG A 134 7.39 -2.56 -3.17
C ARG A 134 6.38 -3.47 -2.49
N TYR A 135 6.80 -4.04 -1.36
CA TYR A 135 5.92 -4.74 -0.43
C TYR A 135 6.10 -4.18 0.98
N THR A 136 5.03 -3.65 1.57
CA THR A 136 5.01 -3.22 2.97
C THR A 136 3.87 -3.92 3.70
N PRO A 137 4.08 -4.45 4.92
CA PRO A 137 3.01 -5.08 5.70
C PRO A 137 1.77 -4.18 5.89
N ARG A 138 1.99 -2.87 6.02
CA ARG A 138 0.92 -1.86 6.18
C ARG A 138 -0.02 -1.77 4.97
N THR A 139 0.50 -1.98 3.77
CA THR A 139 -0.21 -1.89 2.48
C THR A 139 -0.26 -3.25 1.78
N ALA A 140 -0.06 -4.34 2.51
CA ALA A 140 0.18 -5.68 1.97
C ALA A 140 -0.86 -6.08 0.91
N ARG A 141 -2.15 -5.85 1.18
CA ARG A 141 -3.22 -6.17 0.24
C ARG A 141 -3.07 -5.47 -1.12
N GLN A 142 -2.73 -4.18 -1.10
CA GLN A 142 -2.56 -3.37 -2.32
C GLN A 142 -1.28 -3.77 -3.06
N ASP A 143 -0.20 -3.93 -2.31
CA ASP A 143 1.11 -4.29 -2.86
C ASP A 143 1.08 -5.69 -3.48
N LEU A 144 0.48 -6.67 -2.80
CA LEU A 144 0.33 -8.03 -3.31
C LEU A 144 -0.57 -8.08 -4.55
N ALA A 145 -1.67 -7.32 -4.56
CA ALA A 145 -2.51 -7.21 -5.75
C ALA A 145 -1.73 -6.62 -6.93
N ALA A 146 -0.94 -5.56 -6.70
CA ALA A 146 -0.11 -4.94 -7.72
C ALA A 146 0.98 -5.88 -8.25
N ILE A 147 1.63 -6.66 -7.38
CA ILE A 147 2.61 -7.68 -7.76
C ILE A 147 1.94 -8.76 -8.62
N GLY A 148 0.80 -9.29 -8.19
CA GLY A 148 0.05 -10.28 -8.96
C GLY A 148 -0.42 -9.75 -10.32
N ASP A 149 -0.94 -8.52 -10.37
CA ASP A 149 -1.41 -7.90 -11.61
C ASP A 149 -0.24 -7.67 -12.58
N TRP A 150 0.92 -7.29 -12.06
CA TRP A 150 2.14 -7.15 -12.86
C TRP A 150 2.58 -8.50 -13.42
N LEU A 151 2.61 -9.56 -12.60
CA LEU A 151 2.95 -10.91 -13.02
C LEU A 151 2.01 -11.45 -14.10
N ALA A 152 0.69 -11.27 -13.94
CA ALA A 152 -0.30 -11.69 -14.93
C ALA A 152 -0.10 -10.97 -16.28
N ARG A 153 0.37 -9.71 -16.28
CA ARG A 153 0.73 -9.01 -17.52
C ARG A 153 2.02 -9.52 -18.17
N GLN A 154 2.98 -10.00 -17.38
CA GLN A 154 4.27 -10.47 -17.89
C GLN A 154 4.20 -11.91 -18.42
N VAL A 155 3.37 -12.77 -17.82
CA VAL A 155 3.38 -14.21 -18.09
C VAL A 155 1.99 -14.68 -18.54
N PRO A 156 1.82 -15.08 -19.81
CA PRO A 156 0.52 -15.52 -20.34
C PRO A 156 -0.10 -16.72 -19.59
N ALA A 157 0.73 -17.64 -19.10
CA ALA A 157 0.27 -18.78 -18.31
C ALA A 157 -0.37 -18.33 -16.97
N LEU A 158 0.21 -17.31 -16.32
CA LEU A 158 -0.36 -16.72 -15.10
C LEU A 158 -1.65 -15.97 -15.38
N ALA A 159 -1.74 -15.22 -16.48
CA ALA A 159 -2.98 -14.57 -16.90
C ALA A 159 -4.14 -15.58 -17.07
N THR A 160 -3.83 -16.76 -17.61
CA THR A 160 -4.82 -17.84 -17.81
C THR A 160 -5.25 -18.48 -16.49
N ALA A 161 -4.32 -18.60 -15.53
CA ALA A 161 -4.57 -19.20 -14.23
C ALA A 161 -5.13 -18.23 -13.18
N ASP A 162 -5.25 -16.94 -13.51
CA ASP A 162 -5.58 -15.88 -12.58
C ASP A 162 -7.01 -15.98 -12.04
N ARG A 163 -7.12 -16.23 -10.73
CA ARG A 163 -8.40 -16.26 -9.99
C ARG A 163 -8.82 -14.90 -9.42
N GLY A 164 -8.03 -13.86 -9.68
CA GLY A 164 -8.20 -12.51 -9.14
C GLY A 164 -7.71 -12.35 -7.69
N PRO A 165 -7.61 -11.09 -7.22
CA PRO A 165 -7.23 -10.78 -5.84
C PRO A 165 -8.29 -11.27 -4.84
N GLU A 166 -7.93 -11.47 -3.57
CA GLU A 166 -8.87 -11.94 -2.56
C GLU A 166 -10.14 -11.06 -2.48
N PRO A 167 -11.34 -11.67 -2.52
CA PRO A 167 -12.59 -10.98 -2.22
C PRO A 167 -12.64 -10.68 -0.72
N GLY A 168 -12.13 -9.49 -0.36
CA GLY A 168 -12.45 -8.77 0.86
C GLY A 168 -12.55 -9.59 2.15
N ALA A 169 -11.41 -9.90 2.77
CA ALA A 169 -11.40 -9.90 4.23
C ALA A 169 -11.95 -8.54 4.69
N VAL A 170 -13.07 -8.60 5.40
CA VAL A 170 -13.74 -7.44 5.99
C VAL A 170 -12.70 -6.69 6.81
N ASP A 171 -12.60 -5.39 6.59
CA ASP A 171 -11.81 -4.52 7.45
C ASP A 171 -12.29 -4.71 8.90
N PRO A 172 -11.47 -5.22 9.84
CA PRO A 172 -11.90 -5.42 11.22
C PRO A 172 -12.30 -4.10 11.88
N ASP A 173 -11.85 -2.95 11.34
CA ASP A 173 -12.19 -1.62 11.82
C ASP A 173 -13.60 -1.16 11.40
N LYS A 174 -14.30 -1.96 10.58
CA LYS A 174 -15.67 -1.66 10.11
C LYS A 174 -16.77 -2.46 10.82
N GLN A 175 -16.43 -3.34 11.78
CA GLN A 175 -17.42 -4.16 12.48
C GLN A 175 -17.93 -3.59 13.81
N GLU A 176 -17.36 -2.51 14.35
CA GLU A 176 -17.81 -1.95 15.64
C GLU A 176 -18.74 -0.74 15.53
N ARG A 177 -19.68 -0.69 14.57
CA ARG A 177 -20.85 0.22 14.67
C ARG A 177 -22.06 -0.36 13.95
N SER A 178 -22.62 -1.44 14.48
CA SER A 178 -23.92 -1.95 14.04
C SER A 178 -24.56 -2.73 15.17
N ASP A 179 -25.11 -2.01 16.14
CA ASP A 179 -26.12 -2.55 17.04
C ASP A 179 -27.38 -1.70 16.86
N GLY A 180 -28.44 -2.29 16.29
CA GLY A 180 -29.70 -1.60 16.00
C GLY A 180 -30.41 -2.12 14.75
N SER A 181 -31.33 -3.05 14.97
CA SER A 181 -32.26 -3.69 14.02
C SER A 181 -33.13 -2.74 13.17
N THR A 182 -33.44 -3.11 11.91
CA THR A 182 -34.81 -3.34 11.34
C THR A 182 -34.80 -3.35 9.79
N GLU A 183 -35.10 -4.52 9.19
CA GLU A 183 -35.86 -4.85 7.95
C GLU A 183 -35.56 -4.18 6.56
N PRO A 184 -35.93 -4.84 5.43
CA PRO A 184 -35.20 -4.74 4.17
C PRO A 184 -35.77 -3.71 3.19
N GLY A 185 -34.98 -2.67 2.90
CA GLY A 185 -35.19 -1.74 1.78
C GLY A 185 -34.14 -1.95 0.70
N SER A 186 -34.54 -2.39 -0.49
CA SER A 186 -33.63 -2.49 -1.64
C SER A 186 -33.26 -1.08 -2.13
N GLU A 187 -32.08 -0.58 -1.76
CA GLU A 187 -31.52 0.62 -2.37
C GLU A 187 -30.32 0.25 -3.25
N LYS A 188 -30.53 0.37 -4.57
CA LYS A 188 -29.45 0.34 -5.57
C LYS A 188 -28.62 1.61 -5.41
N SER A 189 -27.54 1.53 -4.64
CA SER A 189 -26.52 2.58 -4.63
C SER A 189 -25.77 2.58 -5.97
N THR A 190 -26.15 3.50 -6.85
CA THR A 190 -25.38 3.83 -8.05
C THR A 190 -24.06 4.42 -7.59
N ARG A 191 -22.95 3.77 -7.99
CA ARG A 191 -21.58 4.24 -7.77
C ARG A 191 -21.43 5.68 -8.27
N GLN A 192 -21.18 6.62 -7.37
CA GLN A 192 -20.76 7.97 -7.76
C GLN A 192 -19.25 8.09 -7.55
N THR A 193 -18.52 8.08 -8.66
CA THR A 193 -17.09 8.32 -8.75
C THR A 193 -16.89 9.84 -8.84
N GLY A 194 -16.09 10.44 -7.95
CA GLY A 194 -15.83 11.88 -8.02
C GLY A 194 -14.98 12.40 -6.86
N GLY A 195 -13.75 11.89 -6.73
CA GLY A 195 -12.74 12.48 -5.86
C GLY A 195 -12.11 13.70 -6.53
N ILE A 196 -11.78 14.72 -5.73
CA ILE A 196 -10.98 15.88 -6.15
C ILE A 196 -9.59 15.36 -6.54
N GLY A 197 -9.26 15.39 -7.83
CA GLY A 197 -7.97 14.96 -8.34
C GLY A 197 -7.39 15.98 -9.31
N THR A 198 -6.18 16.44 -9.03
CA THR A 198 -5.35 17.18 -9.99
C THR A 198 -4.80 16.19 -11.01
N ILE A 199 -5.21 16.32 -12.28
CA ILE A 199 -4.61 15.52 -13.36
C ILE A 199 -3.40 16.30 -13.89
N GLY A 200 -2.20 15.85 -13.56
CA GLY A 200 -0.96 16.33 -14.16
C GLY A 200 -0.55 15.47 -15.33
N SER A 201 -1.06 15.74 -16.53
CA SER A 201 -0.35 15.41 -17.77
C SER A 201 -0.81 16.27 -18.94
N ILE A 202 0.14 17.04 -19.49
CA ILE A 202 0.15 17.65 -20.83
C ILE A 202 -0.89 18.77 -21.08
N GLY A 203 -0.44 20.01 -20.87
CA GLY A 203 -0.73 21.10 -21.81
C GLY A 203 -1.95 22.00 -21.60
N THR A 204 -2.87 21.74 -20.66
CA THR A 204 -3.97 22.68 -20.37
C THR A 204 -4.34 22.66 -18.88
N ALA A 205 -4.09 23.75 -18.15
CA ALA A 205 -4.52 23.91 -16.76
C ALA A 205 -5.98 24.43 -16.75
N GLY A 206 -6.92 23.58 -16.35
CA GLY A 206 -8.32 23.97 -16.15
C GLY A 206 -8.87 23.36 -14.87
N THR A 207 -9.37 24.20 -13.96
CA THR A 207 -10.16 23.76 -12.80
C THR A 207 -11.55 23.36 -13.29
N ILE A 208 -11.95 22.11 -13.07
CA ILE A 208 -13.34 21.68 -13.29
C ILE A 208 -14.11 21.96 -12.00
N LEU A 209 -15.04 22.93 -12.02
CA LEU A 209 -16.04 23.12 -10.98
C LEU A 209 -17.25 22.23 -11.31
N GLY A 210 -17.31 21.05 -10.70
CA GLY A 210 -18.53 20.25 -10.71
C GLY A 210 -19.53 20.81 -9.69
N HIS A 211 -20.73 21.19 -10.13
CA HIS A 211 -21.80 21.54 -9.21
C HIS A 211 -22.30 20.28 -8.50
N THR A 212 -22.07 20.18 -7.19
CA THR A 212 -22.62 19.10 -6.36
C THR A 212 -24.05 19.43 -5.99
N SER A 213 -25.01 18.80 -6.65
CA SER A 213 -26.41 18.79 -6.24
C SER A 213 -26.73 17.45 -5.58
N GLY A 214 -26.80 17.45 -4.26
CA GLY A 214 -27.23 16.32 -3.45
C GLY A 214 -27.78 16.82 -2.09
N PRO A 215 -28.70 16.09 -1.44
CA PRO A 215 -29.24 16.51 -0.15
C PRO A 215 -28.11 16.55 0.89
N LEU A 216 -27.87 17.73 1.47
CA LEU A 216 -26.92 17.89 2.58
C LEU A 216 -27.63 17.53 3.88
N HIS A 217 -27.14 16.51 4.57
CA HIS A 217 -27.66 16.08 5.86
C HIS A 217 -26.96 16.87 6.97
N THR A 218 -27.64 17.86 7.56
CA THR A 218 -27.05 18.78 8.57
C THR A 218 -27.14 18.26 10.01
N GLY A 219 -27.32 16.96 10.21
CA GLY A 219 -27.50 16.36 11.53
C GLY A 219 -28.87 16.63 12.13
N SER A 220 -29.24 15.81 13.12
CA SER A 220 -30.55 15.85 13.78
C SER A 220 -30.54 16.85 14.94
N GLY A 221 -30.89 18.10 14.65
CA GLY A 221 -31.18 19.15 15.64
C GLY A 221 -32.40 19.96 15.20
N ASN A 222 -33.15 20.52 16.14
CA ASN A 222 -34.34 21.32 15.82
C ASN A 222 -33.95 22.59 15.05
N LEU A 223 -34.38 22.69 13.79
CA LEU A 223 -34.33 23.91 13.01
C LEU A 223 -35.48 24.81 13.44
N ILE A 224 -35.17 25.98 14.00
CA ILE A 224 -36.16 27.03 14.25
C ILE A 224 -36.11 27.98 13.05
N GLU A 225 -37.17 27.94 12.24
CA GLU A 225 -37.35 28.82 11.10
C GLU A 225 -37.72 30.23 11.60
N GLY A 226 -36.81 31.18 11.46
CA GLY A 226 -37.05 32.58 11.79
C GLY A 226 -37.83 33.30 10.69
N ASP A 227 -38.71 34.21 11.08
CA ASP A 227 -39.64 34.94 10.21
C ASP A 227 -38.94 35.64 9.03
N GLN A 228 -39.47 35.51 7.82
CA GLN A 228 -38.90 36.10 6.60
C GLN A 228 -39.04 37.63 6.65
N ILE A 229 -37.91 38.34 6.77
CA ILE A 229 -37.89 39.81 6.66
C ILE A 229 -38.00 40.18 5.18
N GLN A 230 -39.16 40.68 4.76
CA GLN A 230 -39.34 41.30 3.44
C GLN A 230 -39.17 42.82 3.57
N GLY A 231 -38.03 43.34 3.11
CA GLY A 231 -37.73 44.77 3.15
C GLY A 231 -36.71 45.21 2.10
N ASP A 232 -37.11 46.16 1.26
CA ASP A 232 -36.31 46.79 0.20
C ASP A 232 -35.39 47.88 0.78
N ARG A 233 -34.27 47.46 1.40
CA ARG A 233 -32.98 48.15 1.52
C ARG A 233 -32.17 47.61 2.69
N VAL A 234 -31.00 47.06 2.40
CA VAL A 234 -29.93 46.84 3.37
C VAL A 234 -28.70 47.64 2.95
N THR A 235 -28.29 48.59 3.79
CA THR A 235 -27.02 49.31 3.68
C THR A 235 -25.93 48.46 4.32
N GLY A 236 -25.21 47.67 3.51
CA GLY A 236 -24.10 46.80 3.92
C GLY A 236 -23.42 46.19 2.69
N PRO A 237 -22.17 45.69 2.76
CA PRO A 237 -21.42 45.27 1.59
C PRO A 237 -22.17 44.16 0.86
N GLN A 238 -22.55 44.41 -0.39
CA GLN A 238 -23.26 43.45 -1.24
C GLN A 238 -22.31 42.30 -1.60
N ALA A 239 -22.51 41.13 -0.98
CA ALA A 239 -21.95 39.88 -1.47
C ALA A 239 -22.85 39.35 -2.59
N LYS A 240 -22.34 39.28 -3.81
CA LYS A 240 -23.03 38.68 -4.96
C LYS A 240 -22.58 37.23 -5.08
N GLY A 241 -23.45 36.29 -4.72
CA GLY A 241 -23.26 34.84 -4.89
C GLY A 241 -24.48 34.07 -4.37
N ASP A 242 -24.85 32.97 -5.03
CA ASP A 242 -25.98 32.10 -4.66
C ASP A 242 -25.63 31.23 -3.45
N GLY A 243 -25.33 31.86 -2.31
CA GLY A 243 -25.04 31.20 -1.04
C GLY A 243 -26.02 31.62 0.04
N ASN A 244 -26.48 30.66 0.86
CA ASN A 244 -27.26 30.97 2.06
C ASN A 244 -26.39 31.76 3.04
N ILE A 245 -26.81 32.99 3.35
CA ILE A 245 -26.19 33.80 4.41
C ILE A 245 -26.83 33.39 5.73
N VAL A 246 -26.08 32.67 6.58
CA VAL A 246 -26.47 32.41 7.96
C VAL A 246 -25.93 33.55 8.83
N GLY A 247 -26.75 34.56 9.07
CA GLY A 247 -26.45 35.61 10.04
C GLY A 247 -26.76 35.13 11.45
N GLY A 248 -25.73 34.74 12.20
CA GLY A 248 -25.89 34.51 13.64
C GLY A 248 -26.11 35.85 14.35
N ARG A 249 -27.27 36.02 15.01
CA ARG A 249 -27.45 37.08 16.00
C ARG A 249 -26.96 36.56 17.35
N GLU A 250 -25.85 37.09 17.86
CA GLU A 250 -25.51 36.90 19.27
C GLU A 250 -26.47 37.72 20.14
N HIS A 251 -27.38 37.03 20.83
CA HIS A 251 -28.03 37.57 22.02
C HIS A 251 -27.58 36.75 23.22
N GLY A 252 -26.42 37.10 23.74
CA GLY A 252 -25.86 36.54 24.96
C GLY A 252 -24.72 37.42 25.43
N GLY A 253 -25.02 38.37 26.33
CA GLY A 253 -23.95 39.16 26.96
C GLY A 253 -23.01 38.24 27.72
N ILE A 254 -21.71 38.34 27.44
CA ILE A 254 -20.68 37.65 28.23
C ILE A 254 -20.66 38.29 29.62
N GLN A 255 -21.26 37.64 30.62
CA GLN A 255 -21.07 38.01 32.03
C GLN A 255 -19.85 37.25 32.57
N GLN A 256 -18.70 37.92 32.62
CA GLN A 256 -17.52 37.43 33.34
C GLN A 256 -17.65 37.81 34.82
N ASN A 257 -17.99 36.85 35.69
CA ASN A 257 -17.85 37.01 37.13
C ASN A 257 -16.40 36.70 37.52
N PHE A 258 -15.61 37.74 37.81
CA PHE A 258 -14.28 37.59 38.40
C PHE A 258 -14.42 37.22 39.87
N GLY A 259 -14.31 35.93 40.18
CA GLY A 259 -14.17 35.43 41.54
C GLY A 259 -12.93 36.01 42.23
N THR A 260 -13.07 36.37 43.50
CA THR A 260 -12.05 36.99 44.35
C THR A 260 -10.81 36.10 44.46
N ARG A 261 -9.63 36.68 44.23
CA ARG A 261 -8.32 36.00 44.33
C ARG A 261 -8.13 35.36 45.71
N LEU A 262 -7.90 34.05 45.76
CA LEU A 262 -7.31 33.40 46.94
C LEU A 262 -5.82 33.75 47.02
N ARG A 263 -5.45 34.40 48.13
CA ARG A 263 -4.10 34.86 48.46
C ARG A 263 -3.23 33.65 48.81
N ARG A 264 -2.12 33.46 48.10
CA ARG A 264 -1.07 32.48 48.43
C ARG A 264 -0.38 32.92 49.73
N PRO A 265 -0.28 32.08 50.77
CA PRO A 265 0.59 32.39 51.90
C PRO A 265 2.05 32.12 51.52
N GLU A 266 2.90 33.09 51.83
CA GLU A 266 4.35 33.03 51.66
C GLU A 266 4.98 32.05 52.65
N THR A 267 5.99 31.33 52.17
CA THR A 267 6.99 30.61 52.95
C THR A 267 7.76 31.57 53.85
N GLY A 268 7.77 31.30 55.15
CA GLY A 268 8.65 31.93 56.13
C GLY A 268 9.44 30.87 56.89
N GLN A 269 10.76 30.95 56.74
CA GLN A 269 11.90 30.57 57.60
C GLN A 269 11.87 29.25 58.38
#